data_AF-A0A6I8M9J0-F1
#
_entry.id   AF-A0A6I8M9J0-F1
#
_cell.length_a   1.000
_cell.length_b   1.000
_cell.length_c   1.000
_cell.angle_alpha   90.00
_cell.angle_beta   90.00
_cell.angle_gamma   90.00
#
_symmetry.space_group_name_H-M   'P 1'
#
loop_
_entity.id
_entity.type
_entity.pdbx_description
1 polymer ?
#
loop_
_entity_poly.entity_id
_entity_poly.type
_entity_poly.pdbx_seq_one_letter_code
_entity_poly.pdbx_strand_id
1 'polypeptide(L)'
;MHDDQFSRLPPELRAAAGTRSEIIGEAVKWVAAAWNTNRPMDPSVWFEIYAEEFTKRVAEAQLEAASIAIGSVDTALALQGYDGTPLGHASPEAFTGITGSGQPIMGLAYAQGLRITEAIDNGATEVERAKLWKYSGQVLQMATQTAISDASRIAKLTNLIARPRTTWVRIVRPPCCARCAILAGKRGGAGLGFQRHPGCDCDAIPVSEETSDMHKLWIFDVDKYFAQLSEKDQNKIFTIAGAQAIRDGADPSQVINARRGMKVAADRFGTRTVMTSEGTTKRGWASMYLRQQYDAKMSKQGRYMRTDRPRLMPEEIYKIAGGDRDIAVSLLHKNGFFLDASPTLDSKLNFFTRDKAVKEATERARVKLKARHEKELKRITVEAGSGDPPSKPPRWSKNGGGDDEIRRRYFEDLRTADKRVPIEHIVTGKVHKNVIQGAHDHSRRSWVVEQVKSGVDLPSEVKTFFPLLKGRTAALRNWLGDEQQGIIRDVLSDPEEIEVDQWGTYRLKKEVLTPDKHCITLRVVTGKTRGNDTRTFKVNSAFPLRGGDGVTEVLSDGRIMTRYRKEE
;
A
#
# COMPACT_ATOMS: atom_id res chain seq x y z
N MET A 1 -10.30 37.96 4.25
CA MET A 1 -11.56 37.42 3.67
C MET A 1 -11.13 36.54 2.51
N HIS A 2 -11.35 35.23 2.59
CA HIS A 2 -10.98 34.32 1.52
C HIS A 2 -11.70 34.77 0.25
N ASP A 3 -11.00 34.93 -0.87
CA ASP A 3 -11.65 35.13 -2.16
C ASP A 3 -12.35 33.81 -2.53
N ASP A 4 -13.51 33.60 -1.91
CA ASP A 4 -14.25 32.36 -2.00
C ASP A 4 -15.38 32.47 -3.02
N GLN A 5 -15.55 31.39 -3.77
CA GLN A 5 -16.57 31.21 -4.79
C GLN A 5 -17.99 31.45 -4.26
N PHE A 6 -18.22 31.26 -2.95
CA PHE A 6 -19.53 31.44 -2.30
C PHE A 6 -19.90 32.93 -2.16
N SER A 7 -18.95 33.79 -1.80
CA SER A 7 -19.14 35.24 -1.62
C SER A 7 -19.58 35.95 -2.90
N ARG A 8 -19.22 35.39 -4.06
CA ARG A 8 -19.59 35.89 -5.39
C ARG A 8 -20.98 35.46 -5.85
N LEU A 9 -21.67 34.59 -5.09
CA LEU A 9 -23.04 34.23 -5.40
C LEU A 9 -23.98 35.42 -5.14
N PRO A 10 -25.05 35.54 -5.96
CA PRO A 10 -26.13 36.47 -5.70
C PRO A 10 -26.62 36.38 -4.24
N PRO A 11 -26.94 37.51 -3.58
CA PRO A 11 -27.37 37.54 -2.18
C PRO A 11 -28.50 36.57 -1.86
N GLU A 12 -29.45 36.38 -2.78
CA GLU A 12 -30.60 35.49 -2.66
C GLU A 12 -30.18 34.02 -2.54
N LEU A 13 -29.20 33.61 -3.35
CA LEU A 13 -28.67 32.24 -3.31
C LEU A 13 -27.82 32.01 -2.07
N ARG A 14 -27.09 33.03 -1.60
CA ARG A 14 -26.37 32.97 -0.33
C ARG A 14 -27.33 32.88 0.85
N ALA A 15 -28.43 33.63 0.84
CA ALA A 15 -29.47 33.59 1.86
C ALA A 15 -30.12 32.20 1.92
N ALA A 16 -30.54 31.64 0.79
CA ALA A 16 -31.11 30.28 0.74
C ALA A 16 -30.14 29.22 1.31
N ALA A 17 -28.86 29.31 0.97
CA ALA A 17 -27.83 28.43 1.52
C ALA A 17 -27.52 28.70 3.01
N GLY A 18 -27.74 29.92 3.50
CA GLY A 18 -27.62 30.30 4.91
C GLY A 18 -28.76 29.72 5.74
N THR A 19 -30.01 29.96 5.33
CA THR A 19 -31.22 29.42 5.98
C THR A 19 -31.20 27.90 6.04
N ARG A 20 -30.76 27.22 4.97
CA ARG A 20 -30.56 25.76 5.01
C ARG A 20 -29.61 25.34 6.12
N SER A 21 -28.48 26.04 6.30
CA SER A 21 -27.51 25.72 7.35
C SER A 21 -28.05 26.01 8.74
N GLU A 22 -28.90 27.03 8.91
CA GLU A 22 -29.59 27.34 10.15
C GLU A 22 -30.55 26.21 10.54
N ILE A 23 -31.44 25.77 9.63
CA ILE A 23 -32.37 24.65 9.82
C ILE A 23 -31.62 23.38 10.25
N ILE A 24 -30.56 23.04 9.52
CA ILE A 24 -29.70 21.89 9.85
C ILE A 24 -29.09 22.06 11.25
N GLY A 25 -28.57 23.25 11.55
CA GLY A 25 -27.94 23.57 12.82
C GLY A 25 -28.90 23.44 14.00
N GLU A 26 -30.13 23.92 13.86
CA GLU A 26 -31.18 23.81 14.88
C GLU A 26 -31.59 22.36 15.14
N ALA A 27 -31.86 21.60 14.08
CA ALA A 27 -32.18 20.18 14.20
C ALA A 27 -31.05 19.39 14.88
N VAL A 28 -29.80 19.62 14.47
CA VAL A 28 -28.63 18.95 15.06
C VAL A 28 -28.41 19.36 16.51
N LYS A 29 -28.58 20.64 16.86
CA LYS A 29 -28.51 21.11 18.26
C LYS A 29 -29.55 20.43 19.13
N TRP A 30 -30.78 20.31 18.63
CA TRP A 30 -31.84 19.59 19.33
C TRP A 30 -31.50 18.11 19.52
N VAL A 31 -31.04 17.42 18.47
CA VAL A 31 -30.61 16.01 18.56
C VAL A 31 -29.45 15.84 19.55
N ALA A 32 -28.49 16.75 19.57
CA ALA A 32 -27.39 16.74 20.52
C ALA A 32 -27.88 16.91 21.97
N ALA A 33 -28.85 17.79 22.20
CA ALA A 33 -29.46 18.02 23.50
C ALA A 33 -30.31 16.83 23.97
N ALA A 34 -31.13 16.26 23.08
CA ALA A 34 -31.96 15.09 23.35
C ALA A 34 -31.11 13.84 23.63
N TRP A 35 -30.02 13.64 22.90
CA TRP A 35 -29.10 12.52 23.16
C TRP A 35 -28.23 12.77 24.40
N ASN A 36 -27.90 14.03 24.69
CA ASN A 36 -27.04 14.43 25.81
C ASN A 36 -25.80 13.53 26.00
N THR A 37 -24.72 13.82 25.27
CA THR A 37 -23.51 12.98 25.28
C THR A 37 -22.84 12.84 26.65
N ASN A 38 -23.20 13.69 27.63
CA ASN A 38 -22.62 13.68 28.98
C ASN A 38 -23.50 12.94 30.00
N ARG A 39 -24.70 12.51 29.62
CA ARG A 39 -25.61 11.77 30.49
C ARG A 39 -26.05 10.48 29.77
N PRO A 40 -25.23 9.41 29.84
CA PRO A 40 -25.63 8.11 29.31
C PRO A 40 -26.95 7.64 29.91
N MET A 41 -27.80 7.06 29.08
CA MET A 41 -29.05 6.42 29.51
C MET A 41 -29.25 5.09 28.77
N ASP A 42 -30.19 4.28 29.26
CA ASP A 42 -30.62 3.10 28.52
C ASP A 42 -31.25 3.53 27.18
N PRO A 43 -30.87 2.90 26.05
CA PRO A 43 -31.48 3.22 24.76
C PRO A 43 -33.01 3.16 24.77
N SER A 44 -33.61 2.18 25.46
CA SER A 44 -35.06 2.00 25.53
C SER A 44 -35.76 3.22 26.13
N VAL A 45 -35.19 3.75 27.23
CA VAL A 45 -35.68 4.99 27.88
C VAL A 45 -35.54 6.19 26.94
N TRP A 46 -34.46 6.25 26.17
CA TRP A 46 -34.30 7.31 25.16
C TRP A 46 -35.41 7.24 24.10
N PHE A 47 -35.73 6.04 23.59
CA PHE A 47 -36.79 5.86 22.60
C PHE A 47 -38.16 6.24 23.16
N GLU A 48 -38.46 5.87 24.39
CA GLU A 48 -39.73 6.24 25.05
C GLU A 48 -39.90 7.77 25.15
N ILE A 49 -38.82 8.51 25.42
CA ILE A 49 -38.89 9.96 25.64
C ILE A 49 -38.79 10.76 24.33
N TYR A 50 -37.92 10.35 23.40
CA TYR A 50 -37.47 11.22 22.30
C TYR A 50 -37.77 10.70 20.89
N ALA A 51 -38.19 9.44 20.69
CA ALA A 51 -38.28 8.85 19.35
C ALA A 51 -39.26 9.57 18.42
N GLU A 52 -40.45 9.87 18.92
CA GLU A 52 -41.49 10.56 18.15
C GLU A 52 -41.06 11.98 17.79
N GLU A 53 -40.60 12.75 18.77
CA GLU A 53 -40.16 14.13 18.57
C GLU A 53 -38.90 14.21 17.69
N PHE A 54 -37.99 13.22 17.77
CA PHE A 54 -36.85 13.11 16.86
C PHE A 54 -37.30 12.95 15.42
N THR A 55 -38.21 12.00 15.15
CA THR A 55 -38.67 11.74 13.79
C THR A 55 -39.41 12.95 13.22
N LYS A 56 -40.28 13.56 14.03
CA LYS A 56 -41.03 14.77 13.68
C LYS A 56 -40.11 15.93 13.31
N ARG A 57 -39.19 16.32 14.20
CA ARG A 57 -38.31 17.48 13.98
C ARG A 57 -37.38 17.31 12.78
N VAL A 58 -36.87 16.09 12.57
CA VAL A 58 -36.00 15.82 11.42
C VAL A 58 -36.81 15.86 10.13
N ALA A 59 -38.05 15.35 10.11
CA ALA A 59 -38.93 15.42 8.95
C ALA A 59 -39.37 16.87 8.63
N GLU A 60 -39.69 17.68 9.65
CA GLU A 60 -39.97 19.11 9.50
C GLU A 60 -38.77 19.86 8.91
N ALA A 61 -37.56 19.63 9.46
CA ALA A 61 -36.33 20.20 8.92
C ALA A 61 -36.04 19.76 7.48
N GLN A 62 -36.36 18.50 7.13
CA GLN A 62 -36.28 18.02 5.74
C GLN A 62 -37.23 18.77 4.82
N LEU A 63 -38.49 18.95 5.24
CA LEU A 63 -39.51 19.64 4.47
C LEU A 63 -39.11 21.09 4.18
N GLU A 64 -38.66 21.80 5.21
CA GLU A 64 -38.25 23.20 5.09
C GLU A 64 -37.00 23.34 4.20
N ALA A 65 -35.98 22.50 4.44
CA ALA A 65 -34.76 22.52 3.64
C ALA A 65 -34.98 22.11 2.18
N ALA A 66 -35.96 21.23 1.90
CA ALA A 66 -36.39 20.86 0.55
C ALA A 66 -37.13 22.02 -0.13
N SER A 67 -38.04 22.68 0.58
CA SER A 67 -38.82 23.82 0.06
C SER A 67 -37.92 25.00 -0.34
N ILE A 68 -36.96 25.37 0.52
CA ILE A 68 -35.96 26.41 0.23
C ILE A 68 -35.10 26.02 -0.97
N ALA A 69 -34.67 24.76 -1.03
CA ALA A 69 -33.89 24.26 -2.14
C ALA A 69 -34.63 24.35 -3.48
N ILE A 70 -35.91 23.98 -3.52
CA ILE A 70 -36.76 24.07 -4.71
C ILE A 70 -36.90 25.53 -5.16
N GLY A 71 -37.26 26.44 -4.26
CA GLY A 71 -37.39 27.86 -4.57
C GLY A 71 -36.08 28.52 -5.03
N SER A 72 -34.94 28.05 -4.52
CA SER A 72 -33.63 28.55 -4.95
C SER A 72 -33.30 28.20 -6.42
N VAL A 73 -33.92 27.18 -7.01
CA VAL A 73 -33.69 26.82 -8.42
C VAL A 73 -34.25 27.88 -9.35
N ASP A 74 -35.52 28.23 -9.17
CA ASP A 74 -36.19 29.20 -10.03
C ASP A 74 -35.58 30.59 -9.84
N THR A 75 -35.22 30.93 -8.60
CA THR A 75 -34.45 32.15 -8.29
C THR A 75 -33.11 32.17 -9.03
N ALA A 76 -32.33 31.08 -8.95
CA ALA A 76 -31.02 30.99 -9.59
C ALA A 76 -31.12 31.14 -11.11
N LEU A 77 -32.12 30.51 -11.74
CA LEU A 77 -32.32 30.56 -13.19
C LEU A 77 -32.86 31.92 -13.67
N ALA A 78 -33.78 32.53 -12.93
CA ALA A 78 -34.32 33.85 -13.24
C ALA A 78 -33.23 34.93 -13.26
N LEU A 79 -32.28 34.87 -12.31
CA LEU A 79 -31.12 35.77 -12.26
C LEU A 79 -30.19 35.66 -13.50
N GLN A 80 -30.33 34.60 -14.30
CA GLN A 80 -29.55 34.39 -15.53
C GLN A 80 -30.36 34.71 -16.78
N GLY A 81 -31.58 35.24 -16.64
CA GLY A 81 -32.49 35.47 -17.76
C GLY A 81 -32.94 34.18 -18.45
N TYR A 82 -32.98 33.05 -17.74
CA TYR A 82 -33.46 31.79 -18.29
C TYR A 82 -34.93 31.90 -18.70
N ASP A 83 -35.23 31.52 -19.95
CA ASP A 83 -36.55 31.66 -20.59
C ASP A 83 -37.27 30.32 -20.81
N GLY A 84 -36.68 29.21 -20.38
CA GLY A 84 -37.23 27.89 -20.67
C GLY A 84 -38.46 27.57 -19.81
N THR A 85 -39.47 26.95 -20.42
CA THR A 85 -40.70 26.57 -19.74
C THR A 85 -40.47 25.40 -18.77
N PRO A 86 -40.82 25.55 -17.48
CA PRO A 86 -40.89 24.46 -16.52
C PRO A 86 -41.76 23.29 -17.01
N LEU A 87 -41.25 22.05 -16.93
CA LEU A 87 -42.02 20.83 -17.22
C LEU A 87 -42.79 20.30 -16.00
N GLY A 88 -42.55 20.87 -14.82
CA GLY A 88 -43.12 20.44 -13.55
C GLY A 88 -42.37 21.03 -12.36
N HIS A 89 -42.81 20.66 -11.15
CA HIS A 89 -42.20 21.08 -9.90
C HIS A 89 -42.03 19.87 -8.98
N ALA A 90 -40.92 19.84 -8.25
CA ALA A 90 -40.73 18.83 -7.21
C ALA A 90 -41.66 19.13 -6.02
N SER A 91 -42.34 18.10 -5.48
CA SER A 91 -43.09 18.21 -4.23
C SER A 91 -42.10 18.11 -3.05
N PRO A 92 -42.01 19.13 -2.17
CA PRO A 92 -41.13 19.08 -1.00
C PRO A 92 -41.39 17.88 -0.09
N GLU A 93 -42.66 17.48 0.06
CA GLU A 93 -43.12 16.40 0.93
C GLU A 93 -42.54 15.04 0.53
N ALA A 94 -42.27 14.83 -0.76
CA ALA A 94 -41.67 13.61 -1.30
C ALA A 94 -40.24 13.33 -0.79
N PHE A 95 -39.60 14.32 -0.13
CA PHE A 95 -38.22 14.21 0.40
C PHE A 95 -38.16 14.15 1.93
N THR A 96 -39.31 13.95 2.60
CA THR A 96 -39.44 13.99 4.05
C THR A 96 -39.53 12.58 4.66
N GLY A 97 -39.11 12.43 5.92
CA GLY A 97 -39.28 11.18 6.68
C GLY A 97 -38.35 10.02 6.27
N ILE A 98 -37.51 10.23 5.25
CA ILE A 98 -36.58 9.22 4.73
C ILE A 98 -35.14 9.73 4.64
N THR A 99 -34.17 8.83 4.72
CA THR A 99 -32.75 9.11 4.47
C THR A 99 -32.47 9.16 2.96
N GLY A 100 -31.26 9.60 2.58
CA GLY A 100 -30.82 9.56 1.18
C GLY A 100 -30.72 8.14 0.58
N SER A 101 -30.78 7.08 1.40
CA SER A 101 -30.88 5.68 0.97
C SER A 101 -32.32 5.17 0.88
N GLY A 102 -33.31 6.02 1.18
CA GLY A 102 -34.75 5.66 1.18
C GLY A 102 -35.22 4.95 2.46
N GLN A 103 -34.41 4.93 3.52
CA GLN A 103 -34.79 4.29 4.79
C GLN A 103 -35.53 5.28 5.70
N PRO A 104 -36.45 4.83 6.57
CA PRO A 104 -37.09 5.73 7.54
C PRO A 104 -36.08 6.45 8.44
N ILE A 105 -36.32 7.73 8.74
CA ILE A 105 -35.45 8.54 9.61
C ILE A 105 -35.23 7.90 10.98
N MET A 106 -36.25 7.24 11.53
CA MET A 106 -36.14 6.55 12.81
C MET A 106 -35.04 5.49 12.83
N GLY A 107 -34.74 4.89 11.67
CA GLY A 107 -33.66 3.92 11.52
C GLY A 107 -32.28 4.48 11.90
N LEU A 108 -32.07 5.79 11.82
CA LEU A 108 -30.82 6.44 12.21
C LEU A 108 -30.55 6.32 13.72
N ALA A 109 -31.55 6.62 14.55
CA ALA A 109 -31.41 6.50 16.00
C ALA A 109 -31.47 5.03 16.43
N TYR A 110 -32.31 4.20 15.78
CA TYR A 110 -32.36 2.75 16.04
C TYR A 110 -30.99 2.10 15.87
N ALA A 111 -30.27 2.42 14.78
CA ALA A 111 -28.92 1.91 14.55
C ALA A 111 -27.91 2.35 15.64
N GLN A 112 -28.15 3.48 16.31
CA GLN A 112 -27.29 3.95 17.41
C GLN A 112 -27.66 3.28 18.74
N GLY A 113 -28.95 3.09 19.01
CA GLY A 113 -29.44 2.35 20.17
C GLY A 113 -28.98 0.90 20.15
N LEU A 114 -29.14 0.22 19.01
CA LEU A 114 -28.75 -1.18 18.83
C LEU A 114 -27.28 -1.43 19.16
N ARG A 115 -26.38 -0.54 18.69
CA ARG A 115 -24.94 -0.63 19.01
C ARG A 115 -24.64 -0.61 20.51
N ILE A 116 -25.45 0.12 21.27
CA ILE A 116 -25.28 0.26 22.72
C ILE A 116 -25.89 -0.94 23.44
N THR A 117 -27.08 -1.38 23.01
CA THR A 117 -27.73 -2.59 23.51
C THR A 117 -26.84 -3.83 23.30
N GLU A 118 -26.30 -4.02 22.09
CA GLU A 118 -25.37 -5.12 21.79
C GLU A 118 -24.12 -5.08 22.69
N ALA A 119 -23.60 -3.88 22.99
CA ALA A 119 -22.46 -3.76 23.90
C ALA A 119 -22.84 -4.12 25.34
N ILE A 120 -24.04 -3.74 25.80
CA ILE A 120 -24.57 -4.11 27.11
C ILE A 120 -24.71 -5.64 27.22
N ASP A 121 -25.30 -6.28 26.21
CA ASP A 121 -25.51 -7.73 26.18
C ASP A 121 -24.18 -8.50 26.19
N ASN A 122 -23.13 -7.91 25.61
CA ASN A 122 -21.78 -8.45 25.62
C ASN A 122 -20.97 -8.10 26.89
N GLY A 123 -21.62 -7.56 27.92
CA GLY A 123 -21.00 -7.29 29.23
C GLY A 123 -20.11 -6.04 29.26
N ALA A 124 -20.34 -5.05 28.41
CA ALA A 124 -19.58 -3.80 28.42
C ALA A 124 -19.64 -3.09 29.78
N THR A 125 -18.49 -2.61 30.24
CA THR A 125 -18.35 -1.83 31.46
C THR A 125 -19.06 -0.48 31.35
N GLU A 126 -19.33 0.17 32.48
CA GLU A 126 -19.94 1.49 32.52
C GLU A 126 -19.14 2.54 31.73
N VAL A 127 -17.81 2.49 31.81
CA VAL A 127 -16.91 3.39 31.05
C VAL A 127 -17.02 3.15 29.55
N GLU A 128 -17.11 1.90 29.11
CA GLU A 128 -17.29 1.56 27.70
C GLU A 128 -18.65 2.01 27.18
N ARG A 129 -19.72 1.81 27.97
CA ARG A 129 -21.07 2.29 27.66
C ARG A 129 -21.10 3.81 27.53
N ALA A 130 -20.46 4.55 28.44
CA ALA A 130 -20.40 6.00 28.35
C ALA A 130 -19.64 6.49 27.10
N LYS A 131 -18.53 5.81 26.73
CA LYS A 131 -17.79 6.11 25.49
C LYS A 131 -18.64 5.82 24.24
N LEU A 132 -19.31 4.68 24.21
CA LEU A 132 -20.21 4.29 23.11
C LEU A 132 -21.38 5.26 23.01
N TRP A 133 -22.02 5.64 24.12
CA TRP A 133 -23.09 6.64 24.15
C TRP A 133 -22.66 7.95 23.51
N LYS A 134 -21.50 8.47 23.91
CA LYS A 134 -20.93 9.70 23.35
C LYS A 134 -20.66 9.58 21.85
N TYR A 135 -20.06 8.47 21.42
CA TYR A 135 -19.78 8.21 20.01
C TYR A 135 -21.06 8.07 19.18
N SER A 136 -22.03 7.28 19.64
CA SER A 136 -23.34 7.11 19.02
C SER A 136 -24.08 8.43 18.85
N GLY A 137 -24.05 9.31 19.86
CA GLY A 137 -24.63 10.64 19.77
C GLY A 137 -23.98 11.52 18.68
N GLN A 138 -22.64 11.46 18.55
CA GLN A 138 -21.92 12.17 17.49
C GLN A 138 -22.26 11.62 16.10
N VAL A 139 -22.40 10.29 15.97
CA VAL A 139 -22.81 9.64 14.72
C VAL A 139 -24.25 10.01 14.36
N LEU A 140 -25.17 10.04 15.33
CA LEU A 140 -26.56 10.43 15.11
C LEU A 140 -26.65 11.88 14.63
N GLN A 141 -25.95 12.81 15.27
CA GLN A 141 -25.89 14.21 14.84
C GLN A 141 -25.40 14.34 13.38
N MET A 142 -24.32 13.63 13.03
CA MET A 142 -23.77 13.62 11.68
C MET A 142 -24.75 13.00 10.66
N ALA A 143 -25.45 11.93 11.04
CA ALA A 143 -26.44 11.26 10.21
C ALA A 143 -27.66 12.16 9.97
N THR A 144 -28.17 12.82 11.01
CA THR A 144 -29.26 13.81 10.92
C THR A 144 -28.90 14.95 9.99
N GLN A 145 -27.74 15.57 10.17
CA GLN A 145 -27.24 16.60 9.26
C GLN A 145 -27.22 16.12 7.80
N THR A 146 -26.74 14.88 7.60
CA THR A 146 -26.63 14.28 6.27
C THR A 146 -28.01 14.04 5.65
N ALA A 147 -28.98 13.54 6.41
CA ALA A 147 -30.34 13.27 5.94
C ALA A 147 -31.08 14.55 5.51
N ILE A 148 -31.01 15.62 6.32
CA ILE A 148 -31.63 16.92 5.99
C ILE A 148 -30.97 17.53 4.75
N SER A 149 -29.63 17.49 4.70
CA SER A 149 -28.89 17.96 3.53
C SER A 149 -29.25 17.16 2.28
N ASP A 150 -29.58 15.86 2.39
CA ASP A 150 -29.90 14.99 1.25
C ASP A 150 -31.27 15.31 0.69
N ALA A 151 -32.26 15.52 1.56
CA ALA A 151 -33.57 16.03 1.17
C ALA A 151 -33.45 17.33 0.38
N SER A 152 -32.76 18.32 0.92
CA SER A 152 -32.53 19.61 0.24
C SER A 152 -31.88 19.45 -1.14
N ARG A 153 -30.83 18.63 -1.23
CA ARG A 153 -30.08 18.40 -2.47
C ARG A 153 -30.90 17.66 -3.52
N ILE A 154 -31.58 16.58 -3.14
CA ILE A 154 -32.35 15.76 -4.08
C ILE A 154 -33.58 16.53 -4.55
N ALA A 155 -34.23 17.30 -3.67
CA ALA A 155 -35.32 18.21 -4.03
C ALA A 155 -34.87 19.23 -5.09
N LYS A 156 -33.70 19.87 -4.86
CA LYS A 156 -33.08 20.80 -5.80
C LYS A 156 -32.85 20.17 -7.17
N LEU A 157 -32.19 19.01 -7.21
CA LEU A 157 -31.86 18.32 -8.46
C LEU A 157 -33.11 17.81 -9.19
N THR A 158 -34.11 17.31 -8.45
CA THR A 158 -35.40 16.90 -9.02
C THR A 158 -36.10 18.08 -9.68
N ASN A 159 -36.13 19.24 -9.01
CA ASN A 159 -36.73 20.44 -9.58
C ASN A 159 -35.95 20.94 -10.80
N LEU A 160 -34.61 20.82 -10.79
CA LEU A 160 -33.75 21.17 -11.91
C LEU A 160 -33.97 20.28 -13.14
N ILE A 161 -34.22 18.97 -12.96
CA ILE A 161 -34.54 18.06 -14.07
C ILE A 161 -35.78 18.53 -14.85
N ALA A 162 -36.73 19.17 -14.17
CA ALA A 162 -37.91 19.76 -14.79
C ALA A 162 -37.64 21.12 -15.47
N ARG A 163 -36.38 21.53 -15.65
CA ARG A 163 -35.97 22.75 -16.34
C ARG A 163 -35.08 22.38 -17.54
N PRO A 164 -35.62 22.38 -18.77
CA PRO A 164 -34.84 22.07 -19.97
C PRO A 164 -33.62 22.98 -20.16
N ARG A 165 -32.55 22.49 -20.80
CA ARG A 165 -31.34 23.28 -21.08
C ARG A 165 -30.69 23.88 -19.82
N THR A 166 -30.72 23.13 -18.71
CA THR A 166 -30.07 23.53 -17.46
C THR A 166 -29.08 22.47 -16.96
N THR A 167 -28.05 22.94 -16.28
CA THR A 167 -27.04 22.14 -15.59
C THR A 167 -26.80 22.76 -14.21
N TRP A 168 -25.89 22.22 -13.43
CA TRP A 168 -25.50 22.80 -12.14
C TRP A 168 -23.98 22.90 -12.03
N VAL A 169 -23.51 23.88 -11.26
CA VAL A 169 -22.11 24.04 -10.87
C VAL A 169 -21.98 23.77 -9.39
N ARG A 170 -20.95 23.01 -8.98
CA ARG A 170 -20.66 22.80 -7.56
C ARG A 170 -20.04 24.05 -6.96
N ILE A 171 -20.68 24.58 -5.92
CA ILE A 171 -20.13 25.65 -5.08
C ILE A 171 -19.77 25.10 -3.72
N VAL A 172 -18.62 25.53 -3.20
CA VAL A 172 -18.15 25.19 -1.85
C VAL A 172 -18.21 26.42 -0.94
N ARG A 173 -18.38 26.20 0.36
CA ARG A 173 -18.22 27.21 1.41
C ARG A 173 -16.93 26.93 2.19
N PRO A 174 -15.83 27.68 1.96
CA PRO A 174 -14.60 27.48 2.70
C PRO A 174 -14.72 27.83 4.19
N PRO A 175 -13.96 27.16 5.08
CA PRO A 175 -13.10 26.02 4.79
C PRO A 175 -13.92 24.75 4.48
N CYS A 176 -13.59 24.06 3.38
CA CYS A 176 -14.23 22.82 2.95
C CYS A 176 -13.23 21.65 2.92
N CYS A 177 -13.73 20.42 2.84
CA CYS A 177 -12.83 19.26 2.73
C CYS A 177 -12.08 19.25 1.38
N ALA A 178 -10.99 18.49 1.33
CA ALA A 178 -10.17 18.30 0.13
C ALA A 178 -10.96 17.81 -1.09
N ARG A 179 -11.88 16.84 -0.94
CA ARG A 179 -12.70 16.34 -2.05
C ARG A 179 -13.69 17.38 -2.57
N CYS A 180 -14.29 18.17 -1.68
CA CYS A 180 -15.20 19.24 -2.06
C CYS A 180 -14.40 20.33 -2.82
N ALA A 181 -13.19 20.68 -2.36
CA ALA A 181 -12.30 21.64 -3.02
C ALA A 181 -12.00 21.27 -4.48
N ILE A 182 -11.56 20.04 -4.78
CA ILE A 182 -11.24 19.63 -6.17
C ILE A 182 -12.47 19.40 -7.07
N LEU A 183 -13.68 19.41 -6.51
CA LEU A 183 -14.92 19.30 -7.27
C LEU A 183 -15.60 20.65 -7.47
N ALA A 184 -15.19 21.68 -6.73
CA ALA A 184 -15.70 23.03 -6.85
C ALA A 184 -15.52 23.59 -8.27
N GLY A 185 -16.50 24.33 -8.75
CA GLY A 185 -16.52 24.92 -10.09
C GLY A 185 -16.80 23.92 -11.22
N LYS A 186 -16.86 22.61 -10.93
CA LYS A 186 -17.21 21.60 -11.94
C LYS A 186 -18.71 21.56 -12.19
N ARG A 187 -19.05 21.42 -13.47
CA ARG A 187 -20.41 21.22 -13.95
C ARG A 187 -20.86 19.77 -13.78
N GLY A 188 -22.13 19.57 -13.47
CA GLY A 188 -22.80 18.27 -13.53
C GLY A 188 -24.15 18.40 -14.21
N GLY A 189 -24.50 17.42 -15.06
CA GLY A 189 -25.81 17.40 -15.71
C GLY A 189 -26.94 17.26 -14.69
N ALA A 190 -28.16 17.67 -15.06
CA ALA A 190 -29.34 17.55 -14.20
C ALA A 190 -29.61 16.10 -13.75
N GLY A 191 -29.33 15.11 -14.61
CA GLY A 191 -29.40 13.67 -14.26
C GLY A 191 -28.15 13.10 -13.59
N LEU A 192 -27.09 13.89 -13.42
CA LEU A 192 -25.85 13.47 -12.78
C LEU A 192 -25.95 13.70 -11.26
N GLY A 193 -25.82 12.64 -10.47
CA GLY A 193 -25.92 12.74 -9.02
C GLY A 193 -24.87 13.66 -8.39
N PHE A 194 -25.24 14.38 -7.34
CA PHE A 194 -24.32 15.21 -6.57
C PHE A 194 -23.78 14.44 -5.36
N GLN A 195 -22.57 13.88 -5.51
CA GLN A 195 -21.90 13.16 -4.42
C GLN A 195 -21.32 14.14 -3.39
N ARG A 196 -21.50 13.86 -2.10
CA ARG A 196 -20.82 14.56 -1.00
C ARG A 196 -20.47 13.57 0.10
N HIS A 197 -19.62 14.01 1.03
CA HIS A 197 -19.36 13.28 2.27
C HIS A 197 -20.18 13.91 3.40
N PRO A 198 -20.36 13.20 4.54
CA PRO A 198 -21.02 13.75 5.72
C PRO A 198 -20.42 15.09 6.15
N GLY A 199 -21.26 16.04 6.53
CA GLY A 199 -20.86 17.37 6.98
C GLY A 199 -20.37 18.35 5.90
N CYS A 200 -20.39 18.02 4.60
CA CYS A 200 -20.06 19.00 3.55
C CYS A 200 -21.25 19.93 3.28
N ASP A 201 -21.01 21.24 3.30
CA ASP A 201 -22.02 22.29 3.01
C ASP A 201 -21.92 22.82 1.57
N CYS A 202 -21.55 21.94 0.64
CA CYS A 202 -21.52 22.30 -0.78
C CYS A 202 -22.93 22.40 -1.35
N ASP A 203 -23.08 23.23 -2.35
CA ASP A 203 -24.32 23.39 -3.08
C ASP A 203 -24.17 23.10 -4.58
N ALA A 204 -25.26 22.65 -5.20
CA ALA A 204 -25.42 22.55 -6.64
C ALA A 204 -26.17 23.80 -7.10
N ILE A 205 -25.46 24.81 -7.59
CA ILE A 205 -26.12 26.03 -8.09
C ILE A 205 -26.57 25.79 -9.53
N PRO A 206 -27.88 25.90 -9.81
CA PRO A 206 -28.41 25.79 -11.17
C PRO A 206 -27.82 26.84 -12.10
N VAL A 207 -27.55 26.44 -13.33
CA VAL A 207 -27.13 27.32 -14.42
C VAL A 207 -27.86 26.97 -15.70
N SER A 208 -28.21 27.98 -16.49
CA SER A 208 -28.67 27.77 -17.86
C SER A 208 -27.48 27.35 -18.73
N GLU A 209 -27.70 26.39 -19.63
CA GLU A 209 -26.70 25.96 -20.60
C GLU A 209 -26.44 27.02 -21.68
N GLU A 210 -27.39 27.94 -21.89
CA GLU A 210 -27.33 28.97 -22.93
C GLU A 210 -26.55 30.20 -22.48
N THR A 211 -26.71 30.61 -21.21
CA THR A 211 -25.90 31.67 -20.59
C THR A 211 -24.60 31.13 -20.02
N SER A 212 -23.96 30.25 -20.81
CA SER A 212 -22.88 29.37 -20.35
C SER A 212 -21.74 30.10 -19.67
N ASP A 213 -21.49 31.39 -19.90
CA ASP A 213 -20.35 32.08 -19.28
C ASP A 213 -20.46 32.29 -17.76
N MET A 214 -21.64 32.15 -17.16
CA MET A 214 -21.82 32.29 -15.70
C MET A 214 -21.00 31.29 -14.88
N HIS A 215 -20.77 30.06 -15.36
CA HIS A 215 -19.93 29.10 -14.64
C HIS A 215 -18.45 29.53 -14.56
N LYS A 216 -18.00 30.42 -15.47
CA LYS A 216 -16.65 31.00 -15.44
C LYS A 216 -16.47 31.98 -14.28
N LEU A 217 -17.56 32.58 -13.79
CA LEU A 217 -17.54 33.48 -12.62
C LEU A 217 -17.29 32.71 -11.31
N TRP A 218 -17.63 31.42 -11.29
CA TRP A 218 -17.53 30.55 -10.13
C TRP A 218 -16.38 29.56 -10.25
N ILE A 219 -15.26 29.97 -10.85
CA ILE A 219 -14.03 29.18 -10.81
C ILE A 219 -13.52 29.13 -9.36
N PHE A 220 -13.15 27.93 -8.91
CA PHE A 220 -12.52 27.70 -7.63
C PHE A 220 -11.10 27.17 -7.85
N ASP A 221 -10.13 27.95 -7.38
CA ASP A 221 -8.72 27.61 -7.48
C ASP A 221 -8.28 26.89 -6.20
N VAL A 222 -8.06 25.58 -6.32
CA VAL A 222 -7.68 24.71 -5.20
C VAL A 222 -6.30 25.05 -4.66
N ASP A 223 -5.38 25.48 -5.51
CA ASP A 223 -4.02 25.84 -5.12
C ASP A 223 -4.03 27.14 -4.29
N LYS A 224 -4.81 28.14 -4.72
CA LYS A 224 -5.05 29.36 -3.92
C LYS A 224 -5.72 29.05 -2.59
N TYR A 225 -6.76 28.20 -2.59
CA TYR A 225 -7.42 27.79 -1.35
C TYR A 225 -6.43 27.11 -0.39
N PHE A 226 -5.63 26.17 -0.89
CA PHE A 226 -4.60 25.49 -0.10
C PHE A 226 -3.60 26.48 0.49
N ALA A 227 -3.11 27.44 -0.30
CA ALA A 227 -2.13 28.43 0.12
C ALA A 227 -2.67 29.41 1.20
N GLN A 228 -3.97 29.63 1.27
CA GLN A 228 -4.61 30.49 2.28
C GLN A 228 -4.86 29.79 3.62
N LEU A 229 -4.80 28.47 3.68
CA LEU A 229 -4.98 27.70 4.90
C LEU A 229 -3.71 27.76 5.76
N SER A 230 -3.88 27.73 7.09
CA SER A 230 -2.77 27.49 8.01
C SER A 230 -2.16 26.11 7.75
N GLU A 231 -0.88 25.89 8.05
CA GLU A 231 -0.26 24.56 7.89
C GLU A 231 -1.03 23.47 8.68
N LYS A 232 -1.55 23.82 9.86
CA LYS A 232 -2.41 22.94 10.66
C LYS A 232 -3.67 22.55 9.89
N ASP A 233 -4.32 23.50 9.24
CA ASP A 233 -5.55 23.25 8.47
C ASP A 233 -5.27 22.54 7.15
N GLN A 234 -4.17 22.84 6.47
CA GLN A 234 -3.68 22.08 5.32
C GLN A 234 -3.54 20.59 5.69
N ASN A 235 -2.80 20.32 6.77
CA ASN A 235 -2.58 18.95 7.26
C ASN A 235 -3.88 18.27 7.73
N LYS A 236 -4.81 19.01 8.33
CA LYS A 236 -6.11 18.48 8.76
C LYS A 236 -7.00 18.12 7.57
N ILE A 237 -7.07 18.98 6.56
CA ILE A 237 -8.01 18.87 5.43
C ILE A 237 -7.48 17.94 4.34
N PHE A 238 -6.19 18.04 4.03
CA PHE A 238 -5.53 17.32 2.93
C PHE A 238 -4.69 16.14 3.42
N THR A 239 -4.69 15.86 4.74
CA THR A 239 -3.76 14.97 5.48
C THR A 239 -2.33 15.50 5.53
N ILE A 240 -1.53 15.03 6.49
CA ILE A 240 -0.13 15.46 6.66
C ILE A 240 0.69 15.18 5.38
N ALA A 241 0.67 13.95 4.89
CA ALA A 241 1.45 13.57 3.70
C ALA A 241 0.90 14.18 2.41
N GLY A 242 -0.44 14.28 2.28
CA GLY A 242 -1.08 14.90 1.12
C GLY A 242 -0.79 16.40 1.04
N ALA A 243 -0.86 17.11 2.17
CA ALA A 243 -0.50 18.52 2.25
C ALA A 243 0.98 18.75 1.94
N GLN A 244 1.87 17.90 2.45
CA GLN A 244 3.29 17.97 2.12
C GLN A 244 3.53 17.75 0.61
N ALA A 245 2.84 16.79 -0.02
CA ALA A 245 2.92 16.58 -1.48
C ALA A 245 2.54 17.84 -2.25
N ILE A 246 1.43 18.49 -1.87
CA ILE A 246 0.97 19.72 -2.51
C ILE A 246 1.98 20.86 -2.31
N ARG A 247 2.56 21.01 -1.11
CA ARG A 247 3.65 21.97 -0.84
C ARG A 247 4.90 21.70 -1.69
N ASP A 248 5.19 20.45 -1.97
CA ASP A 248 6.28 20.06 -2.87
C ASP A 248 5.90 20.21 -4.36
N GLY A 249 4.69 20.65 -4.66
CA GLY A 249 4.19 21.02 -5.99
C GLY A 249 3.33 19.95 -6.67
N ALA A 250 2.91 18.91 -5.96
CA ALA A 250 2.02 17.90 -6.52
C ALA A 250 0.64 18.50 -6.81
N ASP A 251 0.01 18.06 -7.91
CA ASP A 251 -1.34 18.47 -8.25
C ASP A 251 -2.34 17.99 -7.18
N PRO A 252 -3.13 18.89 -6.56
CA PRO A 252 -4.09 18.51 -5.53
C PRO A 252 -5.09 17.45 -6.01
N SER A 253 -5.52 17.51 -7.29
CA SER A 253 -6.46 16.52 -7.83
C SER A 253 -5.85 15.12 -7.90
N GLN A 254 -4.57 14.97 -8.25
CA GLN A 254 -3.85 13.70 -8.23
C GLN A 254 -3.71 13.16 -6.80
N VAL A 255 -3.33 14.01 -5.84
CA VAL A 255 -3.16 13.64 -4.43
C VAL A 255 -4.49 13.17 -3.81
N ILE A 256 -5.57 13.90 -4.06
CA ILE A 256 -6.87 13.63 -3.42
C ILE A 256 -7.57 12.44 -4.07
N ASN A 257 -7.59 12.36 -5.40
CA ASN A 257 -8.24 11.24 -6.06
C ASN A 257 -7.50 9.91 -5.84
N ALA A 258 -6.18 9.94 -5.64
CA ALA A 258 -5.39 8.76 -5.29
C ALA A 258 -5.96 7.97 -4.10
N ARG A 259 -6.65 8.64 -3.16
CA ARG A 259 -7.27 7.98 -2.00
C ARG A 259 -8.41 7.02 -2.32
N ARG A 260 -9.11 7.18 -3.45
CA ARG A 260 -10.30 6.36 -3.78
C ARG A 260 -9.99 4.88 -3.97
N GLY A 261 -8.83 4.58 -4.53
CA GLY A 261 -8.34 3.23 -4.75
C GLY A 261 -7.18 2.87 -3.84
N MET A 262 -7.06 3.54 -2.69
CA MET A 262 -6.05 3.28 -1.68
C MET A 262 -6.19 1.84 -1.17
N LYS A 263 -5.07 1.15 -1.11
CA LYS A 263 -4.95 -0.20 -0.56
C LYS A 263 -3.71 -0.26 0.31
N VAL A 264 -3.85 -0.93 1.44
CA VAL A 264 -2.70 -1.31 2.28
C VAL A 264 -2.34 -2.73 1.89
N ALA A 265 -1.20 -2.88 1.22
CA ALA A 265 -0.63 -4.19 0.96
C ALA A 265 0.29 -4.54 2.13
N ALA A 266 -0.06 -5.58 2.89
CA ALA A 266 0.89 -6.21 3.78
C ALA A 266 1.76 -7.14 2.94
N ASP A 267 3.08 -6.95 2.97
CA ASP A 267 3.97 -8.00 2.50
C ASP A 267 3.92 -9.20 3.48
N ARG A 268 4.51 -10.34 3.09
CA ARG A 268 4.60 -11.53 3.94
C ARG A 268 5.42 -11.32 5.22
N PHE A 269 6.04 -10.15 5.38
CA PHE A 269 6.90 -9.74 6.49
C PHE A 269 6.21 -8.68 7.39
N GLY A 270 4.94 -8.37 7.15
CA GLY A 270 4.16 -7.43 7.95
C GLY A 270 4.36 -5.95 7.57
N THR A 271 5.20 -5.63 6.58
CA THR A 271 5.35 -4.25 6.09
C THR A 271 4.07 -3.84 5.37
N ARG A 272 3.38 -2.87 5.95
CA ARG A 272 2.20 -2.26 5.36
C ARG A 272 2.63 -1.15 4.42
N THR A 273 2.55 -1.43 3.13
CA THR A 273 2.84 -0.47 2.06
C THR A 273 1.54 0.14 1.58
N VAL A 274 1.46 1.48 1.60
CA VAL A 274 0.25 2.19 1.19
C VAL A 274 0.31 2.55 -0.29
N MET A 275 -0.57 1.92 -1.07
CA MET A 275 -0.60 2.00 -2.53
C MET A 275 -1.95 2.49 -3.02
N THR A 276 -2.05 2.85 -4.30
CA THR A 276 -3.32 3.10 -4.98
C THR A 276 -3.36 2.50 -6.38
N SER A 277 -4.57 2.18 -6.82
CA SER A 277 -4.88 1.80 -8.20
C SER A 277 -5.49 2.96 -9.01
N GLU A 278 -5.60 4.14 -8.41
CA GLU A 278 -6.15 5.32 -9.07
C GLU A 278 -5.13 5.96 -10.02
N GLY A 279 -5.60 6.28 -11.22
CA GLY A 279 -4.76 6.81 -12.30
C GLY A 279 -3.85 5.77 -12.95
N THR A 280 -3.94 4.48 -12.60
CA THR A 280 -3.09 3.41 -13.16
C THR A 280 -3.70 2.68 -14.36
N THR A 281 -4.87 3.09 -14.84
CA THR A 281 -5.50 2.53 -16.05
C THR A 281 -4.80 3.02 -17.33
N LYS A 282 -5.08 2.39 -18.48
CA LYS A 282 -4.43 2.71 -19.78
C LYS A 282 -4.40 4.21 -20.13
N ARG A 283 -5.48 4.93 -19.78
CA ARG A 283 -5.66 6.38 -20.03
C ARG A 283 -5.37 7.25 -18.80
N GLY A 284 -4.99 6.65 -17.68
CA GLY A 284 -4.71 7.37 -16.44
C GLY A 284 -3.37 8.10 -16.50
N TRP A 285 -3.32 9.29 -15.91
CA TRP A 285 -2.12 10.12 -15.87
C TRP A 285 -0.92 9.38 -15.26
N ALA A 286 -1.09 8.81 -14.07
CA ALA A 286 -0.02 8.09 -13.39
C ALA A 286 0.47 6.85 -14.17
N SER A 287 -0.39 6.19 -14.95
CA SER A 287 0.01 5.09 -15.83
C SER A 287 1.07 5.51 -16.85
N MET A 288 1.07 6.75 -17.33
CA MET A 288 2.10 7.24 -18.25
C MET A 288 3.47 7.28 -17.56
N TYR A 289 3.54 7.79 -16.33
CA TYR A 289 4.78 7.86 -15.54
C TYR A 289 5.26 6.47 -15.15
N LEU A 290 4.37 5.60 -14.67
CA LEU A 290 4.75 4.25 -14.27
C LEU A 290 5.31 3.44 -15.45
N ARG A 291 4.70 3.56 -16.64
CA ARG A 291 5.23 2.91 -17.85
C ARG A 291 6.59 3.47 -18.25
N GLN A 292 6.76 4.79 -18.20
CA GLN A 292 8.00 5.43 -18.65
C GLN A 292 9.16 5.29 -17.66
N GLN A 293 8.89 5.42 -16.37
CA GLN A 293 9.91 5.48 -15.31
C GLN A 293 10.23 4.12 -14.71
N TYR A 294 9.30 3.18 -14.81
CA TYR A 294 9.44 1.84 -14.21
C TYR A 294 9.29 0.70 -15.20
N ASP A 295 9.14 0.98 -16.50
CA ASP A 295 8.85 -0.03 -17.52
C ASP A 295 7.66 -0.93 -17.11
N ALA A 296 6.66 -0.32 -16.46
CA ALA A 296 5.49 -1.05 -15.99
C ALA A 296 4.71 -1.61 -17.19
N LYS A 297 4.22 -2.84 -17.09
CA LYS A 297 3.41 -3.47 -18.14
C LYS A 297 1.93 -3.34 -17.82
N MET A 298 1.10 -3.38 -18.85
CA MET A 298 -0.35 -3.37 -18.64
C MET A 298 -0.85 -4.80 -18.44
N SER A 299 -1.58 -5.02 -17.34
CA SER A 299 -2.21 -6.29 -16.99
C SER A 299 -3.73 -6.12 -16.84
N LYS A 300 -4.49 -7.17 -17.15
CA LYS A 300 -5.95 -7.17 -16.96
C LYS A 300 -6.25 -7.38 -15.48
N GLN A 301 -6.93 -6.42 -14.85
CA GLN A 301 -7.34 -6.50 -13.45
C GLN A 301 -8.83 -6.15 -13.33
N GLY A 302 -9.66 -7.20 -13.24
CA GLY A 302 -11.12 -7.07 -13.30
C GLY A 302 -11.58 -6.51 -14.65
N ARG A 303 -12.43 -5.48 -14.62
CA ARG A 303 -13.00 -4.83 -15.83
C ARG A 303 -11.98 -4.00 -16.62
N TYR A 304 -10.88 -3.56 -16.02
CA TYR A 304 -9.95 -2.59 -16.63
C TYR A 304 -8.54 -3.15 -16.78
N MET A 305 -7.82 -2.68 -17.80
CA MET A 305 -6.37 -2.84 -17.88
C MET A 305 -5.69 -1.78 -17.02
N ARG A 306 -4.77 -2.22 -16.15
CA ARG A 306 -3.99 -1.39 -15.23
C ARG A 306 -2.50 -1.73 -15.30
N THR A 307 -1.65 -0.84 -14.83
CA THR A 307 -0.22 -1.16 -14.66
C THR A 307 -0.06 -2.32 -13.66
N ASP A 308 0.88 -3.22 -13.95
CA ASP A 308 1.30 -4.32 -13.08
C ASP A 308 2.00 -3.82 -11.81
N ARG A 309 2.64 -2.65 -11.88
CA ARG A 309 3.17 -1.93 -10.73
C ARG A 309 2.11 -1.04 -10.09
N PRO A 310 1.90 -1.15 -8.76
CA PRO A 310 1.02 -0.23 -8.03
C PRO A 310 1.66 1.16 -7.92
N ARG A 311 0.81 2.20 -7.80
CA ARG A 311 1.22 3.58 -7.54
C ARG A 311 1.39 3.77 -6.02
N LEU A 312 2.52 4.32 -5.58
CA LEU A 312 2.73 4.65 -4.16
C LEU A 312 1.82 5.82 -3.74
N MET A 313 1.27 5.76 -2.52
CA MET A 313 0.58 6.90 -1.91
C MET A 313 1.59 7.91 -1.32
N PRO A 314 1.23 9.20 -1.18
CA PRO A 314 2.10 10.19 -0.54
C PRO A 314 2.64 9.75 0.83
N GLU A 315 1.80 9.12 1.66
CA GLU A 315 2.21 8.58 2.97
C GLU A 315 3.39 7.61 2.85
N GLU A 316 3.35 6.72 1.86
CA GLU A 316 4.43 5.77 1.62
C GLU A 316 5.65 6.46 1.00
N ILE A 317 5.44 7.41 0.08
CA ILE A 317 6.52 8.18 -0.54
C ILE A 317 7.34 8.92 0.52
N TYR A 318 6.69 9.64 1.43
CA TYR A 318 7.38 10.38 2.49
C TYR A 318 8.01 9.46 3.53
N LYS A 319 7.40 8.31 3.81
CA LYS A 319 8.00 7.27 4.64
C LYS A 319 9.29 6.73 4.03
N ILE A 320 9.31 6.43 2.72
CA ILE A 320 10.51 5.98 2.00
C ILE A 320 11.56 7.09 1.95
N ALA A 321 11.13 8.33 1.70
CA ALA A 321 12.02 9.48 1.62
C ALA A 321 12.73 9.80 2.94
N GLY A 322 12.13 9.46 4.09
CA GLY A 322 12.75 9.63 5.41
C GLY A 322 13.10 11.08 5.73
N GLY A 323 12.31 12.03 5.23
CA GLY A 323 12.56 13.47 5.37
C GLY A 323 13.39 14.11 4.26
N ASP A 324 13.93 13.33 3.31
CA ASP A 324 14.66 13.90 2.18
C ASP A 324 13.72 14.40 1.07
N ARG A 325 13.70 15.72 0.89
CA ARG A 325 12.85 16.38 -0.11
C ARG A 325 13.16 15.96 -1.55
N ASP A 326 14.43 15.75 -1.91
CA ASP A 326 14.80 15.37 -3.28
C ASP A 326 14.31 13.96 -3.60
N ILE A 327 14.43 13.03 -2.64
CA ILE A 327 13.90 11.67 -2.77
C ILE A 327 12.37 11.71 -2.88
N ALA A 328 11.71 12.52 -2.04
CA ALA A 328 10.25 12.69 -2.08
C ALA A 328 9.78 13.23 -3.43
N VAL A 329 10.39 14.31 -3.93
CA VAL A 329 10.06 14.90 -5.25
C VAL A 329 10.28 13.89 -6.36
N SER A 330 11.40 13.15 -6.36
CA SER A 330 11.64 12.12 -7.36
C SER A 330 10.59 11.02 -7.33
N LEU A 331 10.19 10.56 -6.14
CA LEU A 331 9.15 9.53 -6.00
C LEU A 331 7.76 10.05 -6.38
N LEU A 332 7.42 11.30 -6.04
CA LEU A 332 6.17 11.94 -6.46
C LEU A 332 6.07 12.02 -7.99
N HIS A 333 7.16 12.41 -8.65
CA HIS A 333 7.25 12.41 -10.11
C HIS A 333 7.05 11.02 -10.69
N LYS A 334 7.82 10.02 -10.24
CA LYS A 334 7.74 8.65 -10.75
C LYS A 334 6.36 8.00 -10.56
N ASN A 335 5.57 8.49 -9.61
CA ASN A 335 4.21 8.04 -9.34
C ASN A 335 3.14 8.97 -9.95
N GLY A 336 3.52 9.92 -10.80
CA GLY A 336 2.61 10.77 -11.57
C GLY A 336 1.78 11.73 -10.74
N PHE A 337 2.36 12.32 -9.70
CA PHE A 337 1.71 13.37 -8.90
C PHE A 337 1.90 14.79 -9.42
N PHE A 338 2.84 15.01 -10.35
CA PHE A 338 3.02 16.29 -11.05
C PHE A 338 2.31 16.27 -12.40
N LEU A 339 1.56 17.32 -12.73
CA LEU A 339 0.95 17.49 -14.06
C LEU A 339 1.79 18.38 -14.98
N ASP A 340 2.67 19.20 -14.41
CA ASP A 340 3.54 20.20 -15.04
C ASP A 340 5.00 19.72 -15.17
N ALA A 341 5.25 18.43 -14.91
CA ALA A 341 6.50 17.75 -15.23
C ALA A 341 6.20 16.60 -16.19
N SER A 342 6.99 16.40 -17.24
CA SER A 342 6.80 15.34 -18.21
C SER A 342 7.16 13.96 -17.64
N PRO A 343 6.57 12.86 -18.17
CA PRO A 343 6.92 11.51 -17.73
C PRO A 343 8.37 11.11 -18.00
N THR A 344 9.05 11.72 -18.98
CA THR A 344 10.42 11.37 -19.39
C THR A 344 11.48 12.33 -18.86
N LEU A 345 11.10 13.54 -18.41
CA LEU A 345 12.01 14.63 -18.03
C LEU A 345 12.94 15.14 -19.15
N ASP A 346 12.65 14.77 -20.40
CA ASP A 346 13.36 15.22 -21.61
C ASP A 346 12.40 15.77 -22.67
N SER A 347 11.16 16.07 -22.28
CA SER A 347 10.15 16.58 -23.19
C SER A 347 10.60 17.91 -23.80
N LYS A 348 10.51 18.01 -25.13
CA LYS A 348 10.76 19.27 -25.85
C LYS A 348 9.59 20.25 -25.74
N LEU A 349 8.51 19.88 -25.05
CA LEU A 349 7.29 20.67 -24.95
C LEU A 349 7.39 21.67 -23.79
N ASN A 350 7.14 22.94 -24.10
CA ASN A 350 7.30 24.07 -23.18
C ASN A 350 6.28 24.12 -22.02
N PHE A 351 5.18 23.37 -22.10
CA PHE A 351 4.15 23.36 -21.06
C PHE A 351 4.49 22.49 -19.83
N PHE A 352 5.58 21.72 -19.87
CA PHE A 352 6.12 21.02 -18.70
C PHE A 352 7.25 21.83 -18.05
N THR A 353 6.88 22.83 -17.27
CA THR A 353 7.82 23.80 -16.70
C THR A 353 8.72 23.24 -15.59
N ARG A 354 8.36 22.10 -14.98
CA ARG A 354 9.10 21.51 -13.85
C ARG A 354 10.18 20.50 -14.23
N ASP A 355 10.36 20.18 -15.50
CA ASP A 355 11.29 19.13 -15.94
C ASP A 355 12.72 19.35 -15.42
N LYS A 356 13.23 20.58 -15.50
CA LYS A 356 14.56 20.93 -14.98
C LYS A 356 14.66 20.72 -13.47
N ALA A 357 13.70 21.26 -12.71
CA ALA A 357 13.71 21.17 -11.25
C ALA A 357 13.60 19.72 -10.75
N VAL A 358 12.73 18.92 -11.38
CA VAL A 358 12.57 17.51 -11.03
C VAL A 358 13.82 16.71 -11.42
N LYS A 359 14.42 16.97 -12.58
CA LYS A 359 15.65 16.29 -13.02
C LYS A 359 16.81 16.55 -12.06
N GLU A 360 17.00 17.80 -11.64
CA GLU A 360 18.01 18.17 -10.65
C GLU A 360 17.76 17.50 -9.29
N ALA A 361 16.50 17.46 -8.83
CA ALA A 361 16.12 16.75 -7.62
C ALA A 361 16.37 15.23 -7.75
N THR A 362 16.04 14.62 -8.89
CA THR A 362 16.30 13.21 -9.15
C THR A 362 17.79 12.88 -9.12
N GLU A 363 18.64 13.74 -9.70
CA GLU A 363 20.09 13.51 -9.68
C GLU A 363 20.66 13.61 -8.27
N ARG A 364 20.27 14.65 -7.51
CA ARG A 364 20.66 14.75 -6.08
C ARG A 364 20.16 13.58 -5.27
N ALA A 365 18.90 13.17 -5.45
CA ALA A 365 18.33 11.99 -4.79
C ALA A 365 19.13 10.73 -5.11
N ARG A 366 19.55 10.54 -6.37
CA ARG A 366 20.36 9.39 -6.79
C ARG A 366 21.72 9.39 -6.09
N VAL A 367 22.40 10.54 -6.03
CA VAL A 367 23.67 10.69 -5.31
C VAL A 367 23.50 10.36 -3.83
N LYS A 368 22.46 10.90 -3.18
CA LYS A 368 22.18 10.65 -1.76
C LYS A 368 21.83 9.20 -1.48
N LEU A 369 21.03 8.56 -2.33
CA LEU A 369 20.70 7.13 -2.22
C LEU A 369 21.95 6.26 -2.37
N LYS A 370 22.82 6.57 -3.34
CA LYS A 370 24.10 5.89 -3.50
C LYS A 370 24.99 6.06 -2.27
N ALA A 371 25.11 7.30 -1.76
CA ALA A 371 25.88 7.58 -0.55
C ALA A 371 25.28 6.91 0.69
N ARG A 372 23.95 6.83 0.81
CA ARG A 372 23.25 6.10 1.90
C ARG A 372 23.55 4.62 1.81
N HIS A 373 23.46 4.03 0.61
CA HIS A 373 23.78 2.62 0.39
C HIS A 373 25.26 2.33 0.67
N GLU A 374 26.18 3.20 0.22
CA GLU A 374 27.60 3.09 0.54
C GLU A 374 27.88 3.27 2.03
N LYS A 375 27.17 4.17 2.72
CA LYS A 375 27.28 4.36 4.17
C LYS A 375 26.71 3.17 4.94
N GLU A 376 25.65 2.56 4.45
CA GLU A 376 25.05 1.35 5.01
C GLU A 376 25.97 0.15 4.81
N LEU A 377 26.54 -0.02 3.62
CA LEU A 377 27.62 -0.98 3.35
C LEU A 377 28.85 -0.71 4.23
N LYS A 378 29.25 0.55 4.41
CA LYS A 378 30.33 0.97 5.31
C LYS A 378 30.00 0.72 6.78
N ARG A 379 28.76 0.94 7.20
CA ARG A 379 28.30 0.68 8.57
C ARG A 379 28.27 -0.82 8.85
N ILE A 380 27.79 -1.62 7.91
CA ILE A 380 27.87 -3.09 7.98
C ILE A 380 29.34 -3.55 8.05
N THR A 381 30.26 -2.89 7.33
CA THR A 381 31.70 -3.20 7.40
C THR A 381 32.40 -2.64 8.64
N VAL A 382 31.93 -1.54 9.25
CA VAL A 382 32.46 -0.95 10.49
C VAL A 382 31.91 -1.65 11.74
N GLU A 383 30.63 -2.03 11.75
CA GLU A 383 30.05 -2.89 12.81
C GLU A 383 30.67 -4.30 12.79
N ALA A 384 31.25 -4.74 11.66
CA ALA A 384 32.10 -5.92 11.59
C ALA A 384 33.55 -5.70 12.09
N GLY A 385 33.93 -4.47 12.48
CA GLY A 385 35.31 -4.06 12.74
C GLY A 385 35.68 -3.70 14.19
N SER A 386 34.79 -3.83 15.18
CA SER A 386 35.10 -3.43 16.57
C SER A 386 34.56 -4.36 17.66
N GLY A 387 34.43 -5.65 17.40
CA GLY A 387 34.16 -6.66 18.42
C GLY A 387 34.86 -7.95 18.05
N ASP A 388 35.33 -8.70 19.05
CA ASP A 388 35.80 -10.08 18.84
C ASP A 388 34.81 -10.83 17.93
N PRO A 389 35.31 -11.57 16.93
CA PRO A 389 34.45 -12.16 15.91
C PRO A 389 33.37 -13.01 16.58
N PRO A 390 32.07 -12.83 16.25
CA PRO A 390 31.06 -13.76 16.70
C PRO A 390 31.49 -15.15 16.22
N SER A 391 31.61 -16.08 17.16
CA SER A 391 32.20 -17.41 16.96
C SER A 391 31.43 -18.31 15.98
N LYS A 392 30.40 -17.79 15.30
CA LYS A 392 29.57 -18.52 14.33
C LYS A 392 29.27 -17.64 13.11
N PRO A 393 29.46 -18.14 11.87
CA PRO A 393 29.16 -17.40 10.66
C PRO A 393 27.68 -17.01 10.58
N PRO A 394 27.35 -15.87 9.93
CA PRO A 394 25.96 -15.46 9.69
C PRO A 394 25.18 -16.59 9.00
N ARG A 395 24.00 -16.88 9.53
CA ARG A 395 23.18 -18.01 9.10
C ARG A 395 21.70 -17.65 9.06
N TRP A 396 20.96 -18.38 8.25
CA TRP A 396 19.49 -18.45 8.23
C TRP A 396 19.07 -19.91 8.36
N SER A 397 18.05 -20.20 9.17
CA SER A 397 17.51 -21.56 9.37
C SER A 397 15.99 -21.59 9.29
N LYS A 398 15.44 -22.60 8.62
CA LYS A 398 14.00 -22.87 8.49
C LYS A 398 13.35 -23.24 9.83
N ASN A 399 14.10 -23.86 10.74
CA ASN A 399 13.61 -24.36 12.04
C ASN A 399 13.97 -23.42 13.22
N GLY A 400 14.43 -22.19 12.96
CA GLY A 400 14.59 -21.15 13.97
C GLY A 400 15.98 -20.49 14.01
N GLY A 401 15.98 -19.15 14.07
CA GLY A 401 17.16 -18.30 14.23
C GLY A 401 17.92 -18.00 12.93
N GLY A 402 18.30 -16.73 12.75
CA GLY A 402 19.11 -16.27 11.63
C GLY A 402 18.57 -15.02 10.91
N ASP A 403 19.36 -14.46 10.01
CA ASP A 403 19.05 -13.23 9.29
C ASP A 403 18.26 -13.52 8.00
N ASP A 404 17.00 -13.09 7.93
CA ASP A 404 16.14 -13.26 6.75
C ASP A 404 16.66 -12.52 5.51
N GLU A 405 17.55 -11.54 5.68
CA GLU A 405 18.26 -10.89 4.57
C GLU A 405 19.17 -11.88 3.84
N ILE A 406 19.84 -12.79 4.56
CA ILE A 406 20.68 -13.85 3.97
C ILE A 406 19.84 -14.72 3.04
N ARG A 407 18.65 -15.13 3.49
CA ARG A 407 17.72 -15.94 2.69
C ARG A 407 17.26 -15.18 1.45
N ARG A 408 16.85 -13.92 1.61
CA ARG A 408 16.38 -13.09 0.50
C ARG A 408 17.48 -12.92 -0.55
N ARG A 409 18.68 -12.52 -0.12
CA ARG A 409 19.85 -12.33 -0.99
C ARG A 409 20.22 -13.62 -1.72
N TYR A 410 20.27 -14.75 -1.01
CA TYR A 410 20.54 -16.05 -1.62
C TYR A 410 19.56 -16.36 -2.77
N PHE A 411 18.26 -16.17 -2.57
CA PHE A 411 17.25 -16.46 -3.61
C PHE A 411 17.26 -15.45 -4.76
N GLU A 412 17.69 -14.20 -4.54
CA GLU A 412 17.95 -13.27 -5.63
C GLU A 412 19.16 -13.70 -6.44
N ASP A 413 20.27 -14.03 -5.77
CA ASP A 413 21.48 -14.49 -6.41
C ASP A 413 21.23 -15.79 -7.18
N LEU A 414 20.47 -16.73 -6.63
CA LEU A 414 20.12 -18.01 -7.26
C LEU A 414 19.44 -17.86 -8.64
N ARG A 415 18.76 -16.74 -8.91
CA ARG A 415 18.11 -16.49 -10.22
C ARG A 415 19.10 -16.44 -11.37
N THR A 416 20.33 -16.00 -11.11
CA THR A 416 21.40 -15.85 -12.10
C THR A 416 22.58 -16.76 -11.83
N ALA A 417 22.49 -17.69 -10.86
CA ALA A 417 23.58 -18.60 -10.53
C ALA A 417 23.81 -19.68 -11.59
N ASP A 418 25.06 -20.15 -11.71
CA ASP A 418 25.43 -21.37 -12.44
C ASP A 418 25.10 -22.60 -11.59
N LYS A 419 24.04 -23.33 -11.98
CA LYS A 419 23.48 -24.44 -11.20
C LYS A 419 24.06 -25.80 -11.59
N ARG A 420 25.06 -25.83 -12.49
CA ARG A 420 25.72 -27.07 -12.90
C ARG A 420 26.40 -27.74 -11.72
N VAL A 421 26.17 -29.05 -11.58
CA VAL A 421 26.79 -29.87 -10.53
C VAL A 421 28.21 -30.27 -10.96
N PRO A 422 29.25 -29.98 -10.18
CA PRO A 422 30.61 -30.40 -10.49
C PRO A 422 30.82 -31.87 -10.09
N ILE A 423 30.15 -32.79 -10.78
CA ILE A 423 30.12 -34.23 -10.46
C ILE A 423 31.54 -34.80 -10.32
N GLU A 424 32.44 -34.55 -11.28
CA GLU A 424 33.78 -35.13 -11.24
C GLU A 424 34.61 -34.58 -10.07
N HIS A 425 34.42 -33.31 -9.71
CA HIS A 425 35.03 -32.78 -8.49
C HIS A 425 34.56 -33.55 -7.25
N ILE A 426 33.25 -33.78 -7.13
CA ILE A 426 32.66 -34.49 -5.99
C ILE A 426 33.10 -35.97 -5.97
N VAL A 427 33.09 -36.64 -7.11
CA VAL A 427 33.33 -38.09 -7.20
C VAL A 427 34.81 -38.45 -7.20
N THR A 428 35.63 -37.78 -8.01
CA THR A 428 37.04 -38.18 -8.19
C THR A 428 37.99 -37.34 -7.35
N GLY A 429 37.74 -36.03 -7.26
CA GLY A 429 38.63 -35.06 -6.64
C GLY A 429 40.03 -35.01 -7.23
N LYS A 430 40.92 -34.23 -6.60
CA LYS A 430 42.33 -34.07 -6.96
C LYS A 430 43.14 -33.48 -5.80
N VAL A 431 44.46 -33.60 -5.87
CA VAL A 431 45.37 -32.82 -5.03
C VAL A 431 45.67 -31.49 -5.70
N HIS A 432 45.56 -30.39 -4.96
CA HIS A 432 45.92 -29.06 -5.44
C HIS A 432 46.55 -28.25 -4.30
N LYS A 433 47.74 -27.68 -4.52
CA LYS A 433 48.51 -26.94 -3.51
C LYS A 433 48.68 -27.72 -2.20
N ASN A 434 49.07 -28.98 -2.30
CA ASN A 434 49.21 -29.91 -1.17
C ASN A 434 47.93 -30.19 -0.37
N VAL A 435 46.74 -29.85 -0.88
CA VAL A 435 45.46 -30.10 -0.21
C VAL A 435 44.55 -30.94 -1.08
N ILE A 436 43.85 -31.91 -0.49
CA ILE A 436 42.84 -32.72 -1.19
C ILE A 436 41.56 -31.91 -1.41
N GLN A 437 41.17 -31.73 -2.67
CA GLN A 437 39.94 -31.04 -3.06
C GLN A 437 38.96 -32.02 -3.73
N GLY A 438 37.69 -32.03 -3.31
CA GLY A 438 36.68 -32.96 -3.87
C GLY A 438 36.83 -34.39 -3.32
N ALA A 439 36.53 -35.45 -4.09
CA ALA A 439 36.70 -36.86 -3.67
C ALA A 439 35.88 -37.28 -2.44
N HIS A 440 34.56 -37.12 -2.50
CA HIS A 440 33.59 -37.50 -1.48
C HIS A 440 32.85 -38.80 -1.80
N ASP A 441 33.11 -39.46 -2.93
CA ASP A 441 32.58 -40.80 -3.22
C ASP A 441 33.22 -41.84 -2.29
N HIS A 442 32.41 -42.75 -1.75
CA HIS A 442 32.82 -43.86 -0.90
C HIS A 442 34.05 -44.65 -1.44
N SER A 443 34.15 -44.79 -2.76
CA SER A 443 35.25 -45.48 -3.44
C SER A 443 36.60 -44.76 -3.35
N ARG A 444 36.62 -43.46 -3.01
CA ARG A 444 37.84 -42.65 -2.93
C ARG A 444 38.54 -42.67 -1.57
N ARG A 445 38.00 -43.38 -0.58
CA ARG A 445 38.55 -43.41 0.79
C ARG A 445 39.98 -43.90 0.85
N SER A 446 40.29 -45.02 0.19
CA SER A 446 41.65 -45.58 0.17
C SER A 446 42.64 -44.63 -0.48
N TRP A 447 42.25 -44.02 -1.60
CA TRP A 447 43.07 -43.00 -2.28
C TRP A 447 43.35 -41.81 -1.36
N VAL A 448 42.34 -41.30 -0.63
CA VAL A 448 42.53 -40.21 0.33
C VAL A 448 43.49 -40.60 1.45
N VAL A 449 43.38 -41.82 1.99
CA VAL A 449 44.29 -42.33 3.02
C VAL A 449 45.74 -42.39 2.51
N GLU A 450 45.95 -42.85 1.29
CA GLU A 450 47.27 -42.86 0.65
C GLU A 450 47.84 -41.45 0.52
N GLN A 451 47.03 -40.49 0.07
CA GLN A 451 47.47 -39.09 -0.04
C GLN A 451 47.85 -38.48 1.32
N VAL A 452 47.04 -38.72 2.35
CA VAL A 452 47.32 -38.25 3.72
C VAL A 452 48.62 -38.86 4.25
N LYS A 453 48.83 -40.18 4.05
CA LYS A 453 50.09 -40.85 4.43
C LYS A 453 51.30 -40.33 3.66
N SER A 454 51.10 -39.80 2.46
CA SER A 454 52.15 -39.16 1.66
C SER A 454 52.40 -37.68 2.02
N GLY A 455 51.74 -37.15 3.07
CA GLY A 455 51.94 -35.78 3.55
C GLY A 455 51.05 -34.72 2.89
N VAL A 456 49.97 -35.14 2.21
CA VAL A 456 48.97 -34.22 1.65
C VAL A 456 47.92 -33.88 2.71
N ASP A 457 47.63 -32.58 2.86
CA ASP A 457 46.71 -32.08 3.87
C ASP A 457 45.23 -32.30 3.51
N LEU A 458 44.42 -32.52 4.54
CA LEU A 458 42.96 -32.46 4.42
C LEU A 458 42.47 -31.00 4.50
N PRO A 459 41.39 -30.64 3.77
CA PRO A 459 40.83 -29.28 3.82
C PRO A 459 40.16 -28.95 5.17
N SER A 460 39.95 -29.95 6.02
CA SER A 460 39.40 -29.85 7.38
C SER A 460 39.91 -31.03 8.21
N GLU A 461 39.71 -31.01 9.53
CA GLU A 461 40.14 -32.08 10.46
C GLU A 461 39.71 -33.49 10.04
N VAL A 462 38.59 -33.60 9.31
CA VAL A 462 38.22 -34.81 8.58
C VAL A 462 37.80 -34.52 7.17
N LYS A 463 37.78 -35.59 6.38
CA LYS A 463 37.09 -35.67 5.11
C LYS A 463 35.96 -36.68 5.17
N THR A 464 34.74 -36.27 4.82
CA THR A 464 33.54 -37.12 4.82
C THR A 464 33.26 -37.70 3.42
N PHE A 465 32.63 -38.87 3.39
CA PHE A 465 32.28 -39.60 2.17
C PHE A 465 30.83 -40.08 2.20
N PHE A 466 30.20 -40.08 1.03
CA PHE A 466 28.85 -40.60 0.86
C PHE A 466 28.75 -42.08 1.27
N PRO A 467 27.54 -42.54 1.68
CA PRO A 467 27.30 -43.96 1.91
C PRO A 467 27.60 -44.82 0.69
N LEU A 468 27.94 -46.08 0.93
CA LEU A 468 28.10 -47.04 -0.17
C LEU A 468 26.73 -47.40 -0.73
N LEU A 469 26.38 -46.81 -1.87
CA LEU A 469 25.12 -47.10 -2.55
C LEU A 469 25.19 -48.43 -3.32
N LYS A 470 24.07 -49.14 -3.46
CA LYS A 470 23.96 -50.42 -4.20
C LYS A 470 24.42 -50.29 -5.65
N GLY A 471 24.14 -49.15 -6.30
CA GLY A 471 24.63 -48.83 -7.65
C GLY A 471 25.97 -48.07 -7.70
N ARG A 472 26.70 -48.02 -6.57
CA ARG A 472 28.03 -47.41 -6.39
C ARG A 472 28.09 -45.97 -6.94
N THR A 473 29.20 -45.60 -7.56
CA THR A 473 29.44 -44.28 -8.14
C THR A 473 28.38 -43.87 -9.16
N ALA A 474 27.85 -44.80 -9.96
CA ALA A 474 26.80 -44.49 -10.94
C ALA A 474 25.50 -44.05 -10.26
N ALA A 475 25.08 -44.73 -9.19
CA ALA A 475 23.94 -44.31 -8.39
C ALA A 475 24.18 -42.94 -7.72
N LEU A 476 25.39 -42.69 -7.22
CA LEU A 476 25.75 -41.40 -6.63
C LEU A 476 25.67 -40.28 -7.67
N ARG A 477 26.24 -40.48 -8.88
CA ARG A 477 26.17 -39.51 -9.98
C ARG A 477 24.74 -39.17 -10.35
N ASN A 478 23.89 -40.17 -10.55
CA ASN A 478 22.49 -39.97 -10.91
C ASN A 478 21.70 -39.27 -9.81
N TRP A 479 21.97 -39.59 -8.55
CA TRP A 479 21.27 -38.99 -7.41
C TRP A 479 21.66 -37.52 -7.15
N LEU A 480 22.97 -37.20 -7.24
CA LEU A 480 23.45 -35.82 -7.19
C LEU A 480 22.85 -34.97 -8.31
N GLY A 481 22.72 -35.58 -9.49
CA GLY A 481 22.07 -35.03 -10.67
C GLY A 481 22.87 -33.93 -11.36
N ASP A 482 22.18 -33.09 -12.11
CA ASP A 482 22.73 -32.06 -12.97
C ASP A 482 22.02 -30.71 -12.74
N GLU A 483 22.15 -29.79 -13.69
CA GLU A 483 21.50 -28.48 -13.63
C GLU A 483 19.96 -28.55 -13.67
N GLN A 484 19.40 -29.59 -14.27
CA GLN A 484 17.97 -29.77 -14.48
C GLN A 484 17.31 -30.68 -13.45
N GLN A 485 18.01 -31.65 -12.86
CA GLN A 485 17.37 -32.61 -11.93
C GLN A 485 18.34 -33.15 -10.89
N GLY A 486 17.81 -33.73 -9.81
CA GLY A 486 18.58 -34.39 -8.73
C GLY A 486 18.65 -33.59 -7.43
N ILE A 487 19.25 -34.20 -6.40
CA ILE A 487 19.13 -33.72 -5.02
C ILE A 487 19.78 -32.34 -4.81
N ILE A 488 20.84 -32.01 -5.55
CA ILE A 488 21.50 -30.69 -5.41
C ILE A 488 20.56 -29.57 -5.86
N ARG A 489 19.77 -29.77 -6.91
CA ARG A 489 18.74 -28.80 -7.35
C ARG A 489 17.70 -28.57 -6.26
N ASP A 490 17.29 -29.62 -5.57
CA ASP A 490 16.32 -29.54 -4.48
C ASP A 490 16.88 -28.78 -3.27
N VAL A 491 18.15 -29.02 -2.92
CA VAL A 491 18.83 -28.25 -1.87
C VAL A 491 19.01 -26.79 -2.26
N LEU A 492 19.32 -26.50 -3.52
CA LEU A 492 19.42 -25.11 -4.01
C LEU A 492 18.06 -24.39 -3.91
N SER A 493 16.96 -25.08 -4.21
CA SER A 493 15.62 -24.47 -4.31
C SER A 493 14.90 -24.37 -2.96
N ASP A 494 15.17 -25.30 -2.04
CA ASP A 494 14.56 -25.34 -0.70
C ASP A 494 15.58 -25.84 0.34
N PRO A 495 16.59 -25.03 0.70
CA PRO A 495 17.52 -25.37 1.77
C PRO A 495 16.85 -25.24 3.15
N GLU A 496 17.31 -26.02 4.12
CA GLU A 496 16.90 -25.89 5.52
C GLU A 496 17.75 -24.86 6.27
N GLU A 497 19.03 -24.74 5.92
CA GLU A 497 19.93 -23.73 6.49
C GLU A 497 20.77 -23.10 5.38
N ILE A 498 21.00 -21.78 5.46
CA ILE A 498 21.88 -21.00 4.59
C ILE A 498 22.90 -20.31 5.47
N GLU A 499 24.16 -20.73 5.42
CA GLU A 499 25.28 -20.01 6.05
C GLU A 499 26.01 -19.22 4.97
N VAL A 500 26.46 -17.99 5.30
CA VAL A 500 27.28 -17.17 4.42
C VAL A 500 28.60 -16.90 5.10
N ASP A 501 29.70 -17.24 4.44
CA ASP A 501 31.02 -16.89 4.95
C ASP A 501 31.44 -15.47 4.56
N GLN A 502 32.53 -14.99 5.18
CA GLN A 502 33.08 -13.66 4.98
C GLN A 502 33.45 -13.32 3.51
N TRP A 503 33.57 -14.33 2.64
CA TRP A 503 33.86 -14.13 1.21
C TRP A 503 32.60 -14.10 0.34
N GLY A 504 31.42 -14.26 0.95
CA GLY A 504 30.11 -14.29 0.29
C GLY A 504 29.77 -15.66 -0.28
N THR A 505 30.34 -16.74 0.25
CA THR A 505 30.04 -18.11 -0.18
C THR A 505 28.85 -18.66 0.59
N TYR A 506 27.82 -19.07 -0.14
CA TYR A 506 26.67 -19.79 0.44
C TYR A 506 27.05 -21.25 0.74
N ARG A 507 26.75 -21.68 1.96
CA ARG A 507 26.85 -23.07 2.42
C ARG A 507 25.47 -23.53 2.87
N LEU A 508 24.82 -24.33 2.03
CA LEU A 508 23.46 -24.81 2.24
C LEU A 508 23.47 -26.13 2.98
N LYS A 509 22.52 -26.34 3.89
CA LYS A 509 22.26 -27.66 4.49
C LYS A 509 20.82 -28.09 4.25
N LYS A 510 20.63 -29.40 4.07
CA LYS A 510 19.33 -30.05 4.07
C LYS A 510 19.49 -31.51 4.49
N GLU A 511 18.60 -32.01 5.33
CA GLU A 511 18.45 -33.45 5.57
C GLU A 511 17.79 -34.12 4.35
N VAL A 512 18.41 -35.17 3.84
CA VAL A 512 17.99 -35.84 2.61
C VAL A 512 18.09 -37.36 2.74
N LEU A 513 17.26 -38.07 1.98
CA LEU A 513 17.35 -39.52 1.82
C LEU A 513 18.11 -39.86 0.55
N THR A 514 19.11 -40.73 0.68
CA THR A 514 19.79 -41.36 -0.48
C THR A 514 18.85 -42.36 -1.19
N PRO A 515 19.20 -42.84 -2.41
CA PRO A 515 18.40 -43.86 -3.10
C PRO A 515 18.19 -45.14 -2.29
N ASP A 516 19.16 -45.48 -1.43
CA ASP A 516 19.11 -46.64 -0.53
C ASP A 516 18.54 -46.29 0.86
N LYS A 517 17.86 -45.14 0.98
CA LYS A 517 17.17 -44.65 2.19
C LYS A 517 18.05 -44.33 3.39
N HIS A 518 19.36 -44.15 3.21
CA HIS A 518 20.21 -43.56 4.25
C HIS A 518 19.82 -42.10 4.49
N CYS A 519 19.55 -41.73 5.74
CA CYS A 519 19.30 -40.35 6.13
C CYS A 519 20.62 -39.63 6.39
N ILE A 520 20.89 -38.56 5.63
CA ILE A 520 22.13 -37.79 5.74
C ILE A 520 21.84 -36.29 5.71
N THR A 521 22.65 -35.49 6.39
CA THR A 521 22.66 -34.04 6.20
C THR A 521 23.60 -33.69 5.05
N LEU A 522 23.05 -33.22 3.93
CA LEU A 522 23.82 -32.82 2.75
C LEU A 522 24.27 -31.36 2.86
N ARG A 523 25.57 -31.11 2.65
CA ARG A 523 26.14 -29.77 2.53
C ARG A 523 26.40 -29.45 1.07
N VAL A 524 25.88 -28.33 0.57
CA VAL A 524 26.21 -27.77 -0.75
C VAL A 524 26.97 -26.46 -0.57
N VAL A 525 28.16 -26.38 -1.15
CA VAL A 525 29.04 -25.21 -1.07
C VAL A 525 29.12 -24.54 -2.43
N THR A 526 28.87 -23.24 -2.45
CA THR A 526 28.94 -22.43 -3.67
C THR A 526 30.29 -21.72 -3.80
N GLY A 527 30.46 -20.87 -4.80
CA GLY A 527 31.50 -19.85 -4.80
C GLY A 527 31.27 -18.85 -5.91
N LYS A 528 31.92 -17.68 -5.79
CA LYS A 528 31.83 -16.64 -6.81
C LYS A 528 32.36 -17.14 -8.15
N THR A 529 31.68 -16.73 -9.21
CA THR A 529 32.17 -16.91 -10.57
C THR A 529 33.34 -15.92 -10.83
N ARG A 530 34.19 -16.22 -11.82
CA ARG A 530 35.38 -15.40 -12.10
C ARG A 530 35.00 -14.15 -12.91
N GLY A 531 35.81 -13.09 -12.84
CA GLY A 531 35.47 -11.68 -13.11
C GLY A 531 34.73 -11.25 -14.39
N ASN A 532 34.58 -12.10 -15.42
CA ASN A 532 33.75 -11.80 -16.61
C ASN A 532 32.46 -12.63 -16.69
N ASP A 533 32.17 -13.47 -15.71
CA ASP A 533 30.96 -14.26 -15.66
C ASP A 533 29.83 -13.45 -15.00
N THR A 534 28.74 -13.23 -15.73
CA THR A 534 27.59 -12.45 -15.25
C THR A 534 26.76 -13.19 -14.19
N ARG A 535 27.09 -14.45 -13.91
CA ARG A 535 26.38 -15.28 -12.92
C ARG A 535 26.86 -14.97 -11.52
N THR A 536 25.96 -14.91 -10.56
CA THR A 536 26.23 -14.49 -9.16
C THR A 536 27.13 -15.46 -8.40
N PHE A 537 26.86 -16.76 -8.50
CA PHE A 537 27.69 -17.82 -7.93
C PHE A 537 27.56 -19.11 -8.74
N LYS A 538 28.41 -20.10 -8.45
CA LYS A 538 28.35 -21.46 -8.98
C LYS A 538 28.42 -22.50 -7.86
N VAL A 539 27.92 -23.70 -8.09
CA VAL A 539 28.14 -24.85 -7.18
C VAL A 539 29.61 -25.28 -7.27
N ASN A 540 30.31 -25.30 -6.15
CA ASN A 540 31.72 -25.71 -6.07
C ASN A 540 31.86 -27.17 -5.65
N SER A 541 31.07 -27.62 -4.67
CA SER A 541 31.10 -29.00 -4.17
C SER A 541 29.83 -29.33 -3.39
N ALA A 542 29.58 -30.62 -3.19
CA ALA A 542 28.57 -31.14 -2.27
C ALA A 542 29.08 -32.40 -1.57
N PHE A 543 28.80 -32.53 -0.27
CA PHE A 543 29.28 -33.65 0.54
C PHE A 543 28.41 -33.86 1.79
N PRO A 544 28.36 -35.09 2.35
CA PRO A 544 27.61 -35.35 3.57
C PRO A 544 28.33 -34.76 4.78
N LEU A 545 27.57 -34.31 5.78
CA LEU A 545 28.12 -33.99 7.10
C LEU A 545 28.23 -35.26 7.96
N ARG A 546 29.05 -35.16 9.00
CA ARG A 546 29.28 -36.24 9.97
C ARG A 546 27.97 -36.68 10.63
N GLY A 547 27.86 -37.98 10.92
CA GLY A 547 26.76 -38.54 11.72
C GLY A 547 25.52 -39.01 10.93
N GLY A 548 25.49 -38.87 9.61
CA GLY A 548 24.46 -39.47 8.76
C GLY A 548 24.64 -40.98 8.56
N ASP A 549 23.56 -41.67 8.22
CA ASP A 549 23.56 -43.13 8.05
C ASP A 549 24.55 -43.55 6.95
N GLY A 550 25.49 -44.44 7.28
CA GLY A 550 26.48 -44.95 6.33
C GLY A 550 27.54 -43.95 5.87
N VAL A 551 27.54 -42.71 6.39
CA VAL A 551 28.60 -41.72 6.12
C VAL A 551 29.90 -42.20 6.75
N THR A 552 30.98 -42.12 5.98
CA THR A 552 32.32 -42.52 6.44
C THR A 552 33.28 -41.34 6.40
N GLU A 553 34.32 -41.40 7.22
CA GLU A 553 35.22 -40.26 7.42
C GLU A 553 36.67 -40.73 7.41
N VAL A 554 37.57 -39.91 6.85
CA VAL A 554 39.02 -40.07 6.98
C VAL A 554 39.56 -38.94 7.84
N LEU A 555 40.32 -39.28 8.88
CA LEU A 555 41.00 -38.36 9.78
C LEU A 555 42.35 -37.91 9.18
N SER A 556 42.90 -36.82 9.69
CA SER A 556 44.22 -36.29 9.29
C SER A 556 45.40 -37.25 9.54
N ASP A 557 45.20 -38.29 10.35
CA ASP A 557 46.17 -39.37 10.58
C ASP A 557 45.97 -40.60 9.65
N GLY A 558 45.04 -40.50 8.69
CA GLY A 558 44.76 -41.55 7.72
C GLY A 558 43.87 -42.68 8.22
N ARG A 559 43.29 -42.60 9.44
CA ARG A 559 42.31 -43.58 9.92
C ARG A 559 40.95 -43.37 9.26
N ILE A 560 40.31 -44.48 8.86
CA ILE A 560 38.93 -44.49 8.37
C ILE A 560 37.99 -44.78 9.54
N MET A 561 37.00 -43.92 9.72
CA MET A 561 35.92 -44.09 10.70
C MET A 561 34.60 -44.39 9.97
N THR A 562 33.86 -45.38 10.47
CA THR A 562 32.48 -45.68 10.06
C THR A 562 31.65 -45.66 11.34
N ARG A 563 30.68 -44.76 11.46
CA ARG A 563 29.71 -44.81 12.56
C ARG A 563 28.42 -45.44 12.05
N TYR A 564 28.04 -46.57 12.64
CA TYR A 564 26.68 -47.07 12.59
C TYR A 564 25.86 -46.28 13.61
N ARG A 565 24.70 -45.76 13.22
CA ARG A 565 23.72 -45.26 14.19
C ARG A 565 23.29 -46.46 15.03
N LYS A 566 23.37 -46.36 16.37
CA LYS A 566 22.68 -47.31 17.25
C LYS A 566 21.20 -47.27 16.86
N GLU A 567 20.64 -48.43 16.53
CA GLU A 567 19.19 -48.61 16.41
C GLU A 567 18.55 -48.20 17.74
N GLU A 568 17.55 -47.31 17.68
CA GLU A 568 16.49 -47.17 18.68
C GLU A 568 15.25 -47.90 18.16
#